data_AF-A0A960HPX9-F1
#
_entry.id   AF-A0A960HPX9-F1
#
_cell.length_a   1.000
_cell.length_b   1.000
_cell.length_c   1.000
_cell.angle_alpha   90.00
_cell.angle_beta   90.00
_cell.angle_gamma   90.00
#
_symmetry.space_group_name_H-M   'P 1'
#
loop_
_entity.id
_entity.type
_entity.pdbx_description
1 polymer ?
#
loop_
_entity_poly.entity_id
_entity_poly.type
_entity_poly.pdbx_seq_one_letter_code
_entity_poly.pdbx_strand_id
1 'polypeptide(L)'
;MATGAVIRLATVQVGADASTWAALGFTILDGRSALANGALVFGSPQPGIGPLAVTGLDGDVSVDGVRFEPGEPMPADPHPNGACSIDHIVIMTDSLDRTSAAIDAGLGLERRRLRETDTVRQAFHRFDDPVDAGSATGERGCILELVENPRMPHPEVWGLVVIVDDLDALHETYPDLVAPPKPAVQPGRRIATARREADLGTAVAFMTP
;
A
#
# COMPACT_ATOMS: atom_id res chain seq x y z
N MET A 1 -19.03 -24.84 4.91
CA MET A 1 -18.19 -23.74 4.40
C MET A 1 -17.99 -22.80 5.56
N ALA A 2 -16.85 -22.90 6.27
CA ALA A 2 -16.51 -21.87 7.23
C ALA A 2 -16.33 -20.58 6.42
N THR A 3 -17.12 -19.55 6.70
CA THR A 3 -16.86 -18.20 6.18
C THR A 3 -15.45 -17.85 6.62
N GLY A 4 -14.52 -17.76 5.67
CA GLY A 4 -13.14 -17.34 5.94
C GLY A 4 -13.16 -16.00 6.69
N ALA A 5 -12.24 -15.83 7.63
CA ALA A 5 -12.08 -14.55 8.30
C ALA A 5 -11.88 -13.44 7.25
N VAL A 6 -12.55 -12.31 7.43
CA VAL A 6 -12.42 -11.16 6.54
C VAL A 6 -11.06 -10.49 6.82
N ILE A 7 -10.21 -10.40 5.81
CA ILE A 7 -8.84 -9.86 5.92
C ILE A 7 -8.78 -8.51 5.23
N ARG A 8 -8.84 -7.44 6.02
CA ARG A 8 -8.69 -6.05 5.59
C ARG A 8 -7.34 -5.52 6.04
N LEU A 9 -6.75 -4.64 5.23
CA LEU A 9 -5.60 -3.86 5.67
C LEU A 9 -6.02 -2.89 6.78
N ALA A 10 -5.35 -2.97 7.92
CA ALA A 10 -5.54 -2.05 9.03
C ALA A 10 -4.44 -0.98 9.02
N THR A 11 -3.17 -1.39 9.08
CA THR A 11 -2.05 -0.44 9.10
C THR A 11 -0.85 -0.92 8.28
N VAL A 12 -0.05 0.04 7.83
CA VAL A 12 1.26 -0.13 7.20
C VAL A 12 2.26 0.61 8.08
N GLN A 13 3.18 -0.10 8.72
CA GLN A 13 4.25 0.55 9.48
C GLN A 13 5.27 1.15 8.50
N VAL A 14 5.54 2.44 8.61
CA VAL A 14 6.49 3.16 7.77
C VAL A 14 7.66 3.67 8.60
N GLY A 15 8.85 3.30 8.15
CA GLY A 15 10.15 3.78 8.62
C GLY A 15 10.48 5.19 8.16
N ALA A 16 9.72 6.17 8.61
CA ALA A 16 9.96 7.57 8.27
C ALA A 16 9.64 8.47 9.46
N ASP A 17 10.21 9.68 9.45
CA ASP A 17 9.71 10.76 10.29
C ASP A 17 8.33 11.17 9.76
N ALA A 18 7.32 11.19 10.63
CA ALA A 18 5.98 11.62 10.27
C ALA A 18 5.95 13.06 9.71
N SER A 19 6.94 13.88 10.10
CA SER A 19 7.06 15.26 9.62
C SER A 19 7.31 15.36 8.11
N THR A 20 7.98 14.38 7.49
CA THR A 20 8.22 14.39 6.03
C THR A 20 6.93 14.10 5.25
N TRP A 21 6.10 13.20 5.77
CA TRP A 21 4.75 12.96 5.24
C TRP A 21 3.82 14.15 5.48
N ALA A 22 3.88 14.76 6.67
CA ALA A 22 3.12 15.98 6.96
C ALA A 22 3.50 17.15 6.03
N ALA A 23 4.79 17.28 5.67
CA ALA A 23 5.27 18.29 4.72
C ALA A 23 4.69 18.11 3.31
N LEU A 24 4.30 16.88 2.93
CA LEU A 24 3.56 16.58 1.71
C LEU A 24 2.04 16.73 1.85
N GLY A 25 1.56 17.29 2.96
CA GLY A 25 0.15 17.60 3.19
C GLY A 25 -0.68 16.39 3.64
N PHE A 26 -0.06 15.35 4.20
CA PHE A 26 -0.78 14.32 4.94
C PHE A 26 -1.16 14.82 6.33
N THR A 27 -2.43 14.67 6.71
CA THR A 27 -2.85 14.78 8.11
C THR A 27 -2.19 13.69 8.95
N ILE A 28 -1.50 14.10 10.01
CA ILE A 28 -0.87 13.20 10.99
C ILE A 28 -1.52 13.41 12.36
N LEU A 29 -2.11 12.35 12.93
CA LEU A 29 -2.67 12.32 14.27
C LEU A 29 -2.05 11.15 15.05
N ASP A 30 -1.50 11.43 16.24
CA ASP A 30 -0.86 10.43 17.11
C ASP A 30 0.16 9.53 16.39
N GLY A 31 0.94 10.11 15.46
CA GLY A 31 1.95 9.41 14.68
C GLY A 31 1.39 8.55 13.54
N ARG A 32 0.16 8.81 13.10
CA ARG A 32 -0.53 8.02 12.07
C ARG A 32 -1.20 8.91 11.02
N SER A 33 -1.39 8.37 9.82
CA SER A 33 -2.17 8.98 8.74
C SER A 33 -3.22 7.98 8.27
N ALA A 34 -4.49 8.23 8.61
CA ALA A 34 -5.57 7.28 8.36
C ALA A 34 -6.28 7.53 7.02
N LEU A 35 -6.29 6.52 6.16
CA LEU A 35 -6.92 6.52 4.84
C LEU A 35 -8.12 5.55 4.82
N ALA A 36 -8.96 5.61 3.79
CA ALA A 36 -10.23 4.88 3.72
C ALA A 36 -10.10 3.34 3.84
N ASN A 37 -8.96 2.78 3.45
CA ASN A 37 -8.74 1.33 3.42
C ASN A 37 -7.46 0.88 4.14
N GLY A 38 -6.98 1.70 5.08
CA GLY A 38 -5.81 1.42 5.92
C GLY A 38 -5.17 2.71 6.44
N ALA A 39 -4.24 2.59 7.39
CA ALA A 39 -3.50 3.74 7.91
C ALA A 39 -1.98 3.55 7.78
N LEU A 40 -1.26 4.65 7.61
CA LEU A 40 0.19 4.67 7.74
C LEU A 40 0.54 4.94 9.21
N VAL A 41 1.45 4.16 9.78
CA VAL A 41 1.91 4.33 11.16
C VAL A 41 3.41 4.63 11.15
N PHE A 42 3.78 5.79 11.68
CA PHE A 42 5.16 6.26 11.73
C PHE A 42 5.79 5.96 13.09
N GLY A 43 7.13 5.95 13.14
CA GLY A 43 7.89 5.76 14.39
C GLY A 43 8.82 4.56 14.38
N SER A 44 8.94 3.84 13.27
CA SER A 44 10.04 2.88 13.09
C SER A 44 11.36 3.63 12.87
N PRO A 45 12.43 3.35 13.64
CA PRO A 45 13.72 4.02 13.47
C PRO A 45 14.49 3.56 12.21
N GLN A 46 14.05 2.46 11.58
CA GLN A 46 14.65 1.94 10.35
C GLN A 46 13.81 2.34 9.14
N PRO A 47 14.43 2.90 8.07
CA PRO A 47 13.76 3.12 6.80
C PRO A 47 13.14 1.85 6.21
N GLY A 48 12.07 2.00 5.44
CA GLY A 48 11.35 0.93 4.77
C GLY A 48 9.93 0.74 5.30
N ILE A 49 9.28 -0.33 4.85
CA ILE A 49 7.97 -0.76 5.35
C ILE A 49 8.18 -1.93 6.31
N GLY A 50 7.62 -1.80 7.51
CA GLY A 50 7.63 -2.83 8.54
C GLY A 50 6.48 -3.83 8.40
N PRO A 51 5.98 -4.38 9.53
CA PRO A 51 4.81 -5.25 9.52
C PRO A 51 3.58 -4.57 8.92
N LEU A 52 2.72 -5.39 8.31
CA LEU A 52 1.39 -4.99 7.85
C LEU A 52 0.35 -5.51 8.84
N ALA A 53 -0.38 -4.62 9.50
CA ALA A 53 -1.46 -5.05 10.38
C ALA A 53 -2.73 -5.29 9.57
N VAL A 54 -3.42 -6.40 9.82
CA VAL A 54 -4.64 -6.80 9.11
C VAL A 54 -5.68 -7.37 10.08
N THR A 55 -6.95 -7.30 9.69
CA THR A 55 -8.04 -7.92 10.47
C THR A 55 -8.04 -9.43 10.35
N GLY A 56 -8.71 -10.12 11.28
CA GLY A 56 -9.01 -11.55 11.14
C GLY A 56 -7.84 -12.49 11.43
N LEU A 57 -6.70 -11.97 11.90
CA LEU A 57 -5.60 -12.77 12.44
C LEU A 57 -5.73 -12.94 13.96
N ASP A 58 -5.46 -14.15 14.46
CA ASP A 58 -5.41 -14.44 15.89
C ASP A 58 -4.04 -14.09 16.52
N GLY A 59 -3.02 -13.86 15.70
CA GLY A 59 -1.65 -13.55 16.10
C GLY A 59 -0.75 -13.29 14.90
N ASP A 60 0.49 -12.91 15.19
CA ASP A 60 1.49 -12.60 14.16
C ASP A 60 1.75 -13.80 13.24
N VAL A 61 1.82 -13.54 11.94
CA VAL A 61 2.13 -14.54 10.92
C VAL A 61 3.23 -14.03 9.99
N SER A 62 4.15 -14.92 9.61
CA SER A 62 5.15 -14.66 8.58
C SER A 62 4.76 -15.39 7.31
N VAL A 63 4.58 -14.63 6.22
CA VAL A 63 4.17 -15.12 4.91
C VAL A 63 5.33 -14.95 3.95
N ASP A 64 6.03 -16.05 3.67
CA ASP A 64 7.27 -16.07 2.87
C ASP A 64 8.31 -15.03 3.35
N GLY A 65 8.32 -14.73 4.66
CA GLY A 65 9.22 -13.74 5.29
C GLY A 65 8.60 -12.35 5.52
N VAL A 66 7.48 -12.02 4.88
CA VAL A 66 6.74 -10.77 5.13
C VAL A 66 5.90 -10.92 6.39
N ARG A 67 6.06 -10.00 7.34
CA ARG A 67 5.34 -10.04 8.63
C ARG A 67 3.97 -9.37 8.52
N PHE A 68 2.96 -10.09 8.98
CA PHE A 68 1.62 -9.59 9.20
C PHE A 68 1.25 -9.76 10.67
N GLU A 69 0.53 -8.79 11.22
CA GLU A 69 0.09 -8.80 12.61
C GLU A 69 -1.41 -8.48 12.71
N PRO A 70 -2.07 -8.85 13.81
CA PRO A 70 -3.46 -8.45 14.03
C PRO A 70 -3.58 -6.93 14.16
N GLY A 71 -4.55 -6.35 13.48
CA GLY A 71 -4.86 -4.92 13.56
C GLY A 71 -6.32 -4.63 13.31
N GLU A 72 -6.76 -3.48 13.80
CA GLU A 72 -8.12 -2.98 13.60
C GLU A 72 -8.11 -1.77 12.66
N PRO A 73 -9.10 -1.66 11.74
CA PRO A 73 -9.21 -0.49 10.87
C PRO A 73 -9.43 0.79 11.67
N MET A 74 -9.01 1.90 11.09
CA MET A 74 -9.19 3.23 11.67
C MET A 74 -10.10 4.07 10.79
N PRO A 75 -10.93 4.96 11.37
CA PRO A 75 -11.65 5.96 10.58
C PRO A 75 -10.67 6.83 9.80
N ALA A 76 -10.99 7.10 8.54
CA ALA A 76 -10.15 7.94 7.69
C ALA A 76 -10.23 9.42 8.09
N ASP A 77 -9.13 10.14 7.88
CA ASP A 77 -9.03 11.58 8.06
C ASP A 77 -9.03 12.28 6.69
N PRO A 78 -9.52 13.54 6.61
CA PRO A 78 -9.28 14.35 5.42
C PRO A 78 -7.80 14.77 5.37
N HIS A 79 -7.18 14.67 4.19
CA HIS A 79 -5.80 15.11 3.97
C HIS A 79 -5.76 16.37 3.09
N PRO A 80 -5.03 17.43 3.50
CA PRO A 80 -4.87 18.65 2.69
C PRO A 80 -4.37 18.41 1.26
N ASN A 81 -3.59 17.36 1.04
CA ASN A 81 -3.06 16.97 -0.26
C ASN A 81 -4.00 16.11 -1.11
N GLY A 82 -5.22 15.84 -0.63
CA GLY A 82 -6.22 15.04 -1.32
C GLY A 82 -5.98 13.53 -1.29
N ALA A 83 -5.06 13.02 -0.47
CA ALA A 83 -4.91 11.59 -0.27
C ALA A 83 -6.19 10.98 0.33
N CYS A 84 -6.62 9.81 -0.17
CA CYS A 84 -7.88 9.20 0.24
C CYS A 84 -7.78 7.70 0.55
N SER A 85 -6.97 6.93 -0.19
CA SER A 85 -6.84 5.47 0.01
C SER A 85 -5.47 4.95 -0.44
N ILE A 86 -5.14 3.72 -0.05
CA ILE A 86 -3.97 2.99 -0.53
C ILE A 86 -4.41 2.12 -1.72
N ASP A 87 -3.85 2.36 -2.90
CA ASP A 87 -4.16 1.56 -4.10
C ASP A 87 -3.56 0.16 -3.97
N HIS A 88 -2.26 0.13 -3.73
CA HIS A 88 -1.49 -1.10 -3.63
C HIS A 88 -0.24 -0.95 -2.77
N ILE A 89 0.16 -2.07 -2.19
CA ILE A 89 1.46 -2.29 -1.55
C ILE A 89 2.24 -3.25 -2.43
N VAL A 90 3.49 -2.90 -2.72
CA VAL A 90 4.38 -3.68 -3.58
C VAL A 90 5.26 -4.57 -2.73
N ILE A 91 5.25 -5.87 -3.02
CA ILE A 91 6.21 -6.84 -2.49
C ILE A 91 7.08 -7.30 -3.67
N MET A 92 8.39 -7.12 -3.57
CA MET A 92 9.33 -7.73 -4.51
C MET A 92 9.73 -9.10 -4.00
N THR A 93 9.77 -10.10 -4.88
CA THR A 93 10.09 -11.50 -4.53
C THR A 93 10.93 -12.16 -5.62
N ASP A 94 11.79 -13.10 -5.25
CA ASP A 94 12.52 -13.96 -6.18
C ASP A 94 11.65 -15.04 -6.84
N SER A 95 10.48 -15.34 -6.26
CA SER A 95 9.55 -16.32 -6.81
C SER A 95 8.11 -15.89 -6.58
N LEU A 96 7.47 -15.41 -7.65
CA LEU A 96 6.09 -14.95 -7.62
C LEU A 96 5.12 -16.07 -7.21
N ASP A 97 5.29 -17.26 -7.77
CA ASP A 97 4.39 -18.38 -7.50
C ASP A 97 4.50 -18.88 -6.05
N ARG A 98 5.71 -18.92 -5.49
CA ARG A 98 5.94 -19.31 -4.08
C ARG A 98 5.31 -18.29 -3.13
N THR A 99 5.59 -17.01 -3.32
CA THR A 99 5.06 -15.94 -2.46
C THR A 99 3.53 -15.82 -2.60
N SER A 100 2.98 -15.94 -3.82
CA SER A 100 1.52 -15.97 -4.02
C SER A 100 0.86 -17.14 -3.29
N ALA A 101 1.43 -18.34 -3.36
CA ALA A 101 0.89 -19.51 -2.66
C ALA A 101 0.96 -19.35 -1.14
N ALA A 102 2.02 -18.74 -0.62
CA ALA A 102 2.14 -18.42 0.80
C ALA A 102 1.10 -17.39 1.26
N ILE A 103 0.82 -16.36 0.46
CA ILE A 103 -0.21 -15.36 0.75
C ILE A 103 -1.61 -15.99 0.82
N ASP A 104 -1.92 -16.86 -0.14
CA ASP A 104 -3.19 -17.59 -0.13
C ASP A 104 -3.30 -18.51 1.09
N ALA A 105 -2.27 -19.33 1.35
CA ALA A 105 -2.27 -20.24 2.49
C ALA A 105 -2.28 -19.55 3.86
N GLY A 106 -1.57 -18.42 3.99
CA GLY A 106 -1.40 -17.71 5.27
C GLY A 106 -2.50 -16.69 5.57
N LEU A 107 -3.10 -16.08 4.54
CA LEU A 107 -4.08 -15.00 4.69
C LEU A 107 -5.42 -15.32 4.00
N GLY A 108 -5.56 -16.42 3.26
CA GLY A 108 -6.77 -16.71 2.48
C GLY A 108 -6.99 -15.74 1.30
N LEU A 109 -5.96 -14.99 0.91
CA LEU A 109 -6.04 -14.04 -0.18
C LEU A 109 -5.65 -14.71 -1.50
N GLU A 110 -6.61 -15.27 -2.20
CA GLU A 110 -6.39 -15.91 -3.50
C GLU A 110 -5.78 -14.94 -4.53
N ARG A 111 -4.91 -15.46 -5.40
CA ARG A 111 -4.35 -14.70 -6.53
C ARG A 111 -5.46 -14.34 -7.53
N ARG A 112 -5.78 -13.06 -7.64
CA ARG A 112 -6.86 -12.55 -8.52
C ARG A 112 -6.43 -12.35 -9.96
N ARG A 113 -5.16 -12.01 -10.19
CA ARG A 113 -4.62 -11.74 -11.52
C ARG A 113 -3.14 -12.08 -11.60
N LEU A 114 -2.73 -12.59 -12.75
CA LEU A 114 -1.34 -12.69 -13.17
C LEU A 114 -1.14 -11.78 -14.38
N ARG A 115 -0.04 -11.03 -14.40
CA ARG A 115 0.43 -10.27 -15.55
C ARG A 115 1.85 -10.71 -15.87
N GLU A 116 2.07 -11.09 -17.11
CA GLU A 116 3.36 -11.57 -17.59
C GLU A 116 3.67 -10.89 -18.91
N THR A 117 4.85 -10.27 -18.98
CA THR A 117 5.47 -9.76 -20.19
C THR A 117 6.88 -10.35 -20.29
N ASP A 118 7.58 -10.10 -21.39
CA ASP A 118 8.95 -10.60 -21.60
C ASP A 118 9.95 -10.19 -20.50
N THR A 119 9.64 -9.13 -19.74
CA THR A 119 10.56 -8.53 -18.77
C THR A 119 9.98 -8.40 -17.35
N VAL A 120 8.69 -8.62 -17.16
CA VAL A 120 8.00 -8.34 -15.90
C VAL A 120 6.95 -9.41 -15.64
N ARG A 121 7.01 -10.01 -14.45
CA ARG A 121 5.96 -10.89 -13.90
C ARG A 121 5.39 -10.28 -12.64
N GLN A 122 4.06 -10.18 -12.57
CA GLN A 122 3.35 -9.60 -11.45
C GLN A 122 2.11 -10.41 -11.09
N ALA A 123 1.88 -10.62 -9.80
CA ALA A 123 0.66 -11.20 -9.27
C ALA A 123 -0.05 -10.19 -8.39
N PHE A 124 -1.38 -10.22 -8.44
CA PHE A 124 -2.22 -9.30 -7.69
C PHE A 124 -3.15 -10.09 -6.79
N HIS A 125 -3.04 -9.82 -5.50
CA HIS A 125 -3.98 -10.24 -4.47
C HIS A 125 -4.71 -8.99 -3.97
N ARG A 126 -5.85 -9.13 -3.30
CA ARG A 126 -6.61 -7.98 -2.82
C ARG A 126 -7.18 -8.30 -1.45
N PHE A 127 -6.92 -7.40 -0.49
CA PHE A 127 -7.59 -7.40 0.80
C PHE A 127 -9.10 -7.22 0.62
N ASP A 128 -9.89 -7.65 1.59
CA ASP A 128 -11.33 -7.40 1.57
C ASP A 128 -11.63 -5.90 1.61
N ASP A 129 -12.75 -5.51 1.01
CA ASP A 129 -13.18 -4.12 0.96
C ASP A 129 -13.46 -3.58 2.38
N PRO A 130 -13.18 -2.28 2.65
CA PRO A 130 -13.47 -1.68 3.94
C PRO A 130 -14.97 -1.74 4.27
N VAL A 131 -15.31 -1.69 5.56
CA VAL A 131 -16.71 -1.85 6.03
C VAL A 131 -17.64 -0.81 5.38
N ASP A 132 -17.14 0.40 5.14
CA ASP A 132 -17.90 1.51 4.56
C ASP A 132 -17.80 1.61 3.02
N ALA A 133 -17.26 0.59 2.34
CA ALA A 133 -17.15 0.55 0.86
C ALA A 133 -18.49 0.65 0.12
N GLY A 134 -19.61 0.45 0.84
CA GLY A 134 -20.97 0.66 0.33
C GLY A 134 -21.46 2.11 0.37
N SER A 135 -20.67 3.05 0.91
CA SER A 135 -20.95 4.49 0.81
C SER A 135 -20.54 5.03 -0.57
N ALA A 136 -20.98 6.24 -0.92
CA ALA A 136 -20.91 6.82 -2.27
C ALA A 136 -19.51 6.92 -2.92
N THR A 137 -18.45 6.54 -2.19
CA THR A 137 -17.04 6.62 -2.57
C THR A 137 -16.55 5.43 -3.40
N GLY A 138 -17.15 4.24 -3.28
CA GLY A 138 -16.76 3.05 -4.06
C GLY A 138 -15.33 2.56 -3.77
N GLU A 139 -14.80 2.85 -2.58
CA GLU A 139 -13.46 2.44 -2.16
C GLU A 139 -13.33 0.91 -2.13
N ARG A 140 -12.16 0.42 -2.55
CA ARG A 140 -11.85 -1.02 -2.59
C ARG A 140 -10.72 -1.35 -1.62
N GLY A 141 -10.66 -2.61 -1.21
CA GLY A 141 -9.55 -3.14 -0.43
C GLY A 141 -8.23 -2.95 -1.18
N CYS A 142 -7.17 -2.60 -0.44
CA CYS A 142 -5.83 -2.42 -0.96
C CYS A 142 -5.35 -3.68 -1.70
N ILE A 143 -4.59 -3.50 -2.78
CA ILE A 143 -4.00 -4.59 -3.56
C ILE A 143 -2.63 -4.95 -2.95
N LEU A 144 -2.33 -6.23 -2.81
CA LEU A 144 -0.95 -6.70 -2.69
C LEU A 144 -0.44 -7.04 -4.09
N GLU A 145 0.48 -6.22 -4.60
CA GLU A 145 1.16 -6.42 -5.88
C GLU A 145 2.49 -7.11 -5.65
N LEU A 146 2.61 -8.35 -6.09
CA LEU A 146 3.88 -9.07 -6.13
C LEU A 146 4.58 -8.73 -7.44
N VAL A 147 5.86 -8.39 -7.37
CA VAL A 147 6.72 -8.18 -8.53
C VAL A 147 7.89 -9.16 -8.46
N GLU A 148 8.02 -10.00 -9.49
CA GLU A 148 9.14 -10.93 -9.55
C GLU A 148 10.44 -10.19 -9.88
N ASN A 149 11.44 -10.36 -9.03
CA ASN A 149 12.77 -9.84 -9.19
C ASN A 149 13.78 -10.90 -8.70
N PRO A 150 14.43 -11.63 -9.63
CA PRO A 150 15.38 -12.69 -9.28
C PRO A 150 16.61 -12.26 -8.49
N ARG A 151 16.83 -10.94 -8.33
CA ARG A 151 17.95 -10.38 -7.55
C ARG A 151 17.59 -10.20 -6.08
N MET A 152 16.32 -10.32 -5.71
CA MET A 152 15.92 -10.23 -4.31
C MET A 152 16.32 -11.54 -3.60
N PRO A 153 16.98 -11.47 -2.43
CA PRO A 153 17.34 -12.67 -1.68
C PRO A 153 16.15 -13.29 -0.94
N HIS A 154 15.10 -12.50 -0.70
CA HIS A 154 13.84 -12.90 -0.06
C HIS A 154 12.76 -11.87 -0.38
N PRO A 155 11.47 -12.20 -0.18
CA PRO A 155 10.38 -11.24 -0.32
C PRO A 155 10.50 -10.07 0.64
N GLU A 156 10.34 -8.86 0.13
CA GLU A 156 10.38 -7.63 0.91
C GLU A 156 9.29 -6.66 0.44
N VAL A 157 8.69 -5.94 1.39
CA VAL A 157 7.76 -4.85 1.06
C VAL A 157 8.58 -3.66 0.58
N TRP A 158 8.45 -3.35 -0.71
CA TRP A 158 9.29 -2.37 -1.40
C TRP A 158 8.73 -0.94 -1.29
N GLY A 159 7.42 -0.80 -1.34
CA GLY A 159 6.77 0.51 -1.40
C GLY A 159 5.25 0.43 -1.45
N LEU A 160 4.61 1.58 -1.56
CA LEU A 160 3.16 1.69 -1.69
C LEU A 160 2.74 2.79 -2.66
N VAL A 161 1.49 2.73 -3.08
CA VAL A 161 0.85 3.77 -3.88
C VAL A 161 -0.41 4.27 -3.19
N VAL A 162 -0.51 5.58 -3.08
CA VAL A 162 -1.65 6.29 -2.47
C VAL A 162 -2.50 6.92 -3.57
N ILE A 163 -3.81 6.81 -3.44
CA ILE A 163 -4.75 7.53 -4.30
C ILE A 163 -4.91 8.95 -3.79
N VAL A 164 -4.80 9.90 -4.72
CA VAL A 164 -5.02 11.33 -4.48
C VAL A 164 -6.04 11.87 -5.47
N ASP A 165 -6.96 12.70 -4.99
CA ASP A 165 -8.08 13.20 -5.80
C ASP A 165 -7.61 14.13 -6.94
N ASP A 166 -6.60 14.96 -6.68
CA ASP A 166 -6.01 15.88 -7.66
C ASP A 166 -4.48 15.75 -7.70
N LEU A 167 -4.01 14.92 -8.63
CA LEU A 167 -2.61 14.61 -8.79
C LEU A 167 -1.81 15.77 -9.42
N ASP A 168 -2.45 16.62 -10.23
CA ASP A 168 -1.80 17.80 -10.79
C ASP A 168 -1.61 18.86 -9.71
N ALA A 169 -2.63 19.13 -8.89
CA ALA A 169 -2.52 20.04 -7.75
C ALA A 169 -1.48 19.59 -6.72
N LEU A 170 -1.36 18.28 -6.46
CA LEU A 170 -0.30 17.72 -5.62
C LEU A 170 1.09 18.05 -6.18
N HIS A 171 1.31 17.82 -7.47
CA HIS A 171 2.58 18.14 -8.12
C HIS A 171 2.86 19.65 -8.13
N GLU A 172 1.86 20.48 -8.44
CA GLU A 172 2.01 21.95 -8.47
C GLU A 172 2.34 22.53 -7.09
N THR A 173 1.77 21.95 -6.03
CA THR A 173 2.04 22.37 -4.64
C THR A 173 3.42 21.92 -4.18
N TYR A 174 3.87 20.73 -4.60
CA TYR A 174 5.12 20.11 -4.17
C TYR A 174 6.03 19.68 -5.34
N PRO A 175 6.41 20.58 -6.25
CA PRO A 175 7.08 20.21 -7.51
C PRO A 175 8.49 19.61 -7.30
N ASP A 176 9.14 20.01 -6.22
CA ASP A 176 10.46 19.53 -5.81
C ASP A 176 10.41 18.18 -5.08
N LEU A 177 9.22 17.74 -4.65
CA LEU A 177 9.03 16.50 -3.89
C LEU A 177 8.19 15.45 -4.65
N VAL A 178 7.42 15.86 -5.66
CA VAL A 178 6.57 14.97 -6.46
C VAL A 178 6.89 15.19 -7.94
N ALA A 179 7.15 14.10 -8.67
CA ALA A 179 7.43 14.18 -10.11
C ALA A 179 6.19 14.61 -10.92
N PRO A 180 6.36 15.17 -12.13
CA PRO A 180 5.22 15.50 -13.00
C PRO A 180 4.33 14.28 -13.28
N PRO A 181 2.99 14.40 -13.20
CA PRO A 181 2.12 13.25 -13.38
C PRO A 181 2.09 12.78 -14.84
N LYS A 182 2.22 11.47 -15.04
CA LYS A 182 2.24 10.81 -16.36
C LYS A 182 1.13 9.76 -16.47
N PRO A 183 0.75 9.33 -17.68
CA PRO A 183 -0.18 8.21 -17.84
C PRO A 183 0.30 6.98 -17.07
N ALA A 184 -0.60 6.35 -16.32
CA ALA A 184 -0.36 5.08 -15.67
C ALA A 184 -0.60 3.93 -16.67
N VAL A 185 -0.16 2.71 -16.30
CA VAL A 185 -0.45 1.52 -17.12
C VAL A 185 -1.94 1.18 -17.09
N GLN A 186 -2.63 1.53 -16.00
CA GLN A 186 -4.06 1.41 -15.84
C GLN A 186 -4.76 2.45 -16.74
N PRO A 187 -5.62 2.03 -17.68
CA PRO A 187 -6.29 2.96 -18.60
C PRO A 187 -7.05 4.06 -17.85
N GLY A 188 -6.88 5.31 -18.30
CA GLY A 188 -7.56 6.48 -17.74
C GLY A 188 -6.94 7.02 -16.45
N ARG A 189 -5.98 6.34 -15.83
CA ARG A 189 -5.32 6.80 -14.60
C ARG A 189 -3.99 7.48 -14.90
N ARG A 190 -3.57 8.37 -14.00
CA ARG A 190 -2.25 9.02 -14.01
C ARG A 190 -1.50 8.70 -12.72
N ILE A 191 -0.18 8.69 -12.80
CA ILE A 191 0.72 8.39 -11.68
C ILE A 191 1.85 9.43 -11.60
N ALA A 192 2.23 9.80 -10.39
CA ALA A 192 3.42 10.57 -10.07
C ALA A 192 4.22 9.85 -8.99
N THR A 193 5.54 9.87 -9.08
CA THR A 193 6.40 9.24 -8.07
C THR A 193 6.89 10.30 -7.09
N ALA A 194 6.89 9.99 -5.80
CA ALA A 194 7.57 10.82 -4.81
C ALA A 194 9.07 10.81 -5.11
N ARG A 195 9.69 11.99 -5.08
CA ARG A 195 11.12 12.14 -5.30
C ARG A 195 11.88 11.74 -4.05
N ARG A 196 13.17 11.46 -4.19
CA ARG A 196 14.02 11.07 -3.05
C ARG A 196 14.08 12.17 -1.99
N GLU A 197 14.01 13.42 -2.43
CA GLU A 197 14.00 14.63 -1.61
C GLU A 197 12.81 14.70 -0.65
N ALA A 198 11.73 13.96 -0.92
CA ALA A 198 10.58 13.85 -0.02
C ALA A 198 10.87 13.01 1.24
N ASP A 199 11.94 12.20 1.23
CA ASP A 199 12.41 11.40 2.37
C ASP A 199 11.30 10.64 3.11
N LEU A 200 10.45 9.94 2.35
CA LEU A 200 9.29 9.21 2.88
C LEU A 200 9.65 7.84 3.47
N GLY A 201 10.94 7.52 3.59
CA GLY A 201 11.45 6.27 4.14
C GLY A 201 11.24 5.03 3.27
N THR A 202 10.38 5.07 2.26
CA THR A 202 10.09 3.97 1.34
C THR A 202 9.76 4.52 -0.05
N ALA A 203 9.65 3.63 -1.05
CA ALA A 203 9.18 4.03 -2.36
C ALA A 203 7.68 4.35 -2.32
N VAL A 204 7.32 5.55 -2.75
CA VAL A 204 5.93 6.02 -2.77
C VAL A 204 5.59 6.58 -4.14
N ALA A 205 4.40 6.22 -4.63
CA ALA A 205 3.78 6.90 -5.75
C ALA A 205 2.38 7.37 -5.39
N PHE A 206 1.88 8.33 -6.16
CA PHE A 206 0.55 8.88 -6.07
C PHE A 206 -0.17 8.59 -7.39
N MET A 207 -1.42 8.16 -7.31
CA MET A 207 -2.22 7.82 -8.48
C MET A 207 -3.58 8.49 -8.40
N THR A 208 -4.13 8.90 -9.55
CA THR A 208 -5.54 9.34 -9.61
C THR A 208 -6.47 8.17 -9.30
N PRO A 209 -7.72 8.38 -8.88
CA PRO A 209 -8.72 7.32 -8.70
C PRO A 209 -8.86 6.39 -9.91
#